data_AF-A0A2I1CYB0-F1
#
_entry.id   AF-A0A2I1CYB0-F1
#
_cell.length_a   1.000
_cell.length_b   1.000
_cell.length_c   1.000
_cell.angle_alpha   90.00
_cell.angle_beta   90.00
_cell.angle_gamma   90.00
#
_symmetry.space_group_name_H-M   'P 1'
#
loop_
_entity.id
_entity.type
_entity.pdbx_description
1 polymer ?
#
loop_
_entity_poly.entity_id
_entity_poly.type
_entity_poly.pdbx_seq_one_letter_code
_entity_poly.pdbx_strand_id
1 'polypeptide(L)'
;MRRLSPKHQFRLERKYRRRAALKFARPQWMKITKLVQWGVISFVLLYAVLFMEWDERGSPFDDLRNAVFGAVKGAFSTPAPPRPVQKGDQSRE
;
A
#
# COMPACT_ATOMS: atom_id res chain seq x y z
N MET A 1 32.20 26.41 -23.60
CA MET A 1 30.74 26.53 -23.82
C MET A 1 30.42 27.94 -24.31
N ARG A 2 30.22 28.11 -25.62
CA ARG A 2 30.00 29.43 -26.24
C ARG A 2 28.58 29.89 -25.90
N ARG A 3 28.45 31.00 -25.15
CA ARG A 3 27.14 31.54 -24.76
C ARG A 3 26.37 31.92 -26.03
N LEU A 4 25.29 31.18 -26.30
CA LEU A 4 24.39 31.43 -27.42
C LEU A 4 23.84 32.86 -27.29
N SER A 5 23.71 33.57 -28.42
CA SER A 5 23.11 34.92 -28.44
C SER A 5 21.78 34.94 -27.67
N PRO A 6 21.48 35.97 -26.85
CA PRO A 6 20.28 36.02 -26.01
C PRO A 6 18.97 35.72 -26.77
N LYS A 7 18.86 36.16 -28.02
CA LYS A 7 17.70 35.84 -28.90
C LYS A 7 17.54 34.33 -29.14
N HIS A 8 18.64 33.61 -29.32
CA HIS A 8 18.62 32.16 -29.51
C HIS A 8 18.28 31.42 -28.21
N GLN A 9 18.70 31.95 -27.05
CA GLN A 9 18.35 31.39 -25.74
C GLN A 9 16.84 31.47 -25.49
N PHE A 10 16.21 32.63 -25.68
CA PHE A 10 14.75 32.77 -25.50
C PHE A 10 13.95 31.86 -26.44
N ARG A 11 14.43 31.65 -27.68
CA ARG A 11 13.77 30.75 -28.63
C ARG A 11 13.84 29.29 -28.19
N LEU A 12 14.99 28.87 -27.65
CA LEU A 12 15.15 27.53 -27.07
C LEU A 12 14.34 27.35 -25.80
N GLU A 13 14.31 28.35 -24.93
CA GLU A 13 13.55 28.34 -23.69
C GLU A 13 12.04 28.25 -23.95
N ARG A 14 11.52 29.01 -24.92
CA ARG A 14 10.12 28.91 -25.38
C ARG A 14 9.81 27.54 -25.96
N LYS A 15 10.72 26.95 -26.74
CA LYS A 15 10.55 25.60 -27.32
C LYS A 15 10.58 24.52 -26.23
N TYR A 16 11.44 24.68 -25.22
CA TYR A 16 11.52 23.78 -24.07
C TYR A 16 10.24 23.84 -23.23
N ARG A 17 9.76 25.03 -22.86
CA ARG A 17 8.51 25.20 -22.09
C ARG A 17 7.31 24.53 -22.77
N ARG A 18 7.17 24.69 -24.08
CA ARG A 18 6.11 24.04 -24.86
C ARG A 18 6.21 22.52 -24.85
N ARG A 19 7.41 21.97 -25.04
CA ARG A 19 7.65 20.51 -25.01
C ARG A 19 7.49 19.91 -23.61
N ALA A 20 7.84 20.66 -22.57
CA ALA A 20 7.63 20.28 -21.19
C ALA A 20 6.13 20.17 -20.89
N ALA A 21 5.33 21.18 -21.27
CA ALA A 21 3.88 21.14 -21.10
C ALA A 21 3.22 19.91 -21.78
N LEU A 22 3.66 19.57 -23.00
CA LEU A 22 3.23 18.36 -23.71
C LEU A 22 3.65 17.05 -23.02
N LYS A 23 4.81 17.02 -22.35
CA LYS A 23 5.24 15.88 -21.52
C LYS A 23 4.43 15.73 -20.23
N PHE A 24 3.84 16.81 -19.72
CA PHE A 24 2.96 16.75 -18.54
C PHE A 24 1.50 16.48 -18.92
N ALA A 25 1.09 16.79 -20.14
CA ALA A 25 -0.20 16.40 -20.73
C ALA A 25 -0.33 14.88 -21.04
N ARG A 26 0.62 14.05 -20.57
CA ARG A 26 0.57 12.58 -20.71
C ARG A 26 -0.75 12.04 -20.12
N PRO A 27 -1.33 10.99 -20.72
CA PRO A 27 -2.68 10.51 -20.41
C PRO A 27 -2.77 10.05 -18.94
N GLN A 28 -3.24 10.95 -18.09
CA GLN A 28 -3.50 10.70 -16.67
C GLN A 28 -4.57 9.61 -16.52
N TRP A 29 -5.52 9.57 -17.45
CA TRP A 29 -6.56 8.54 -17.50
C TRP A 29 -5.97 7.13 -17.49
N MET A 30 -4.92 6.88 -18.29
CA MET A 30 -4.26 5.56 -18.34
C MET A 30 -3.58 5.18 -17.03
N LYS A 31 -3.14 6.16 -16.24
CA LYS A 31 -2.55 5.91 -14.91
C LYS A 31 -3.64 5.55 -13.91
N ILE A 32 -4.75 6.30 -13.94
CA ILE A 32 -5.91 6.07 -13.08
C ILE A 32 -6.51 4.69 -13.38
N THR A 33 -6.75 4.37 -14.66
CA THR A 33 -7.33 3.06 -15.03
C THR A 33 -6.42 1.91 -14.63
N LYS A 34 -5.10 2.06 -14.77
CA LYS A 34 -4.15 1.05 -14.25
C LYS A 34 -4.24 0.90 -12.74
N LEU A 35 -4.31 2.01 -11.99
CA LEU A 35 -4.45 1.97 -10.55
C LEU A 35 -5.77 1.28 -10.13
N VAL A 36 -6.86 1.60 -10.81
CA VAL A 36 -8.17 0.97 -10.61
C VAL A 36 -8.12 -0.51 -10.97
N GLN A 37 -7.49 -0.89 -12.07
CA GLN A 37 -7.33 -2.28 -12.48
C GLN A 37 -6.59 -3.09 -11.42
N TRP A 38 -5.46 -2.59 -10.91
CA TRP A 38 -4.75 -3.22 -9.79
C TRP A 38 -5.57 -3.23 -8.51
N GLY A 39 -6.33 -2.17 -8.24
CA GLY A 39 -7.25 -2.11 -7.10
C GLY A 39 -8.34 -3.19 -7.15
N VAL A 40 -8.96 -3.39 -8.32
CA VAL A 40 -9.99 -4.41 -8.52
C VAL A 40 -9.39 -5.82 -8.42
N ILE A 41 -8.23 -6.06 -9.02
CA ILE A 41 -7.54 -7.36 -8.90
C ILE A 41 -7.26 -7.67 -7.43
N SER A 42 -6.65 -6.72 -6.71
CA SER A 42 -6.35 -6.89 -5.28
C SER A 42 -7.61 -7.08 -4.44
N PHE A 43 -8.69 -6.35 -4.75
CA PHE A 43 -9.97 -6.49 -4.06
C PHE A 43 -10.57 -7.88 -4.24
N VAL A 44 -10.57 -8.42 -5.46
CA VAL A 44 -11.05 -9.78 -5.73
C VAL A 44 -10.21 -10.83 -5.02
N LEU A 45 -8.88 -10.68 -5.00
CA LEU A 45 -7.98 -11.60 -4.29
C LEU A 45 -8.22 -11.54 -2.77
N LEU A 46 -8.37 -10.35 -2.19
CA LEU A 46 -8.70 -10.19 -0.78
C LEU A 46 -10.05 -10.84 -0.45
N TYR A 47 -11.06 -10.63 -1.29
CA TYR A 47 -12.36 -11.26 -1.11
C TYR A 47 -12.27 -12.78 -1.20
N ALA A 48 -11.54 -13.31 -2.19
CA ALA A 48 -11.36 -14.75 -2.35
C ALA A 48 -10.69 -15.39 -1.13
N VAL A 49 -9.69 -14.73 -0.54
CA VAL A 49 -8.99 -15.24 0.64
C VAL A 49 -9.81 -15.09 1.92
N LEU A 50 -10.52 -13.97 2.11
CA LEU A 50 -11.18 -13.66 3.38
C LEU A 50 -12.66 -14.07 3.44
N PHE A 51 -13.38 -14.16 2.33
CA PHE A 51 -14.84 -14.34 2.36
C PHE A 51 -15.35 -15.46 1.45
N MET A 52 -14.53 -15.98 0.53
CA MET A 52 -14.97 -17.04 -0.37
C MET A 52 -14.73 -18.41 0.28
N GLU A 53 -15.78 -18.99 0.84
CA GLU A 53 -15.83 -20.41 1.20
C GLU A 53 -16.03 -21.22 -0.09
N TRP A 54 -14.99 -21.94 -0.51
CA TRP A 54 -14.97 -22.65 -1.79
C TRP A 54 -15.72 -23.99 -1.76
N ASP A 55 -15.82 -24.67 -0.61
CA ASP A 55 -16.62 -25.90 -0.46
C ASP A 55 -16.73 -26.37 1.02
N GLU A 56 -17.68 -27.27 1.31
CA GLU A 56 -17.90 -27.90 2.63
C GLU A 56 -16.72 -28.76 3.13
N ARG A 57 -15.71 -29.01 2.28
CA ARG A 57 -14.51 -29.81 2.59
C ARG A 57 -13.30 -29.00 3.11
N GLY A 58 -13.44 -27.69 3.26
CA GLY A 58 -12.36 -26.80 3.70
C GLY A 58 -11.66 -26.15 2.52
N SER A 59 -11.26 -24.88 2.68
CA SER A 59 -10.70 -24.10 1.59
C SER A 59 -9.19 -24.37 1.45
N PRO A 60 -8.66 -24.52 0.23
CA PRO A 60 -7.23 -24.76 0.00
C PRO A 60 -6.33 -23.58 0.42
N PHE A 61 -6.92 -22.49 0.89
CA PHE A 61 -6.24 -21.29 1.36
C PHE A 61 -6.41 -21.05 2.86
N ASP A 62 -7.03 -21.98 3.61
CA ASP A 62 -7.29 -21.82 5.04
C ASP A 62 -6.00 -21.62 5.84
N ASP A 63 -4.92 -22.33 5.51
CA ASP A 63 -3.62 -22.16 6.18
C ASP A 63 -3.00 -20.78 5.89
N LEU A 64 -3.09 -20.31 4.65
CA LEU A 64 -2.61 -18.98 4.25
C LEU A 64 -3.46 -17.89 4.93
N ARG A 65 -4.78 -18.09 4.99
CA ARG A 65 -5.74 -17.20 5.64
C ARG A 65 -5.37 -17.07 7.12
N ASN A 66 -5.22 -18.18 7.83
CA ASN A 66 -4.86 -18.20 9.24
C ASN A 66 -3.49 -17.57 9.52
N ALA A 67 -2.50 -17.77 8.65
CA ALA A 67 -1.20 -17.12 8.78
C ALA A 67 -1.30 -15.59 8.63
N VAL A 68 -2.05 -15.10 7.63
CA VAL A 68 -2.26 -13.67 7.40
C VAL A 68 -3.07 -13.04 8.53
N PHE A 69 -4.19 -13.65 8.95
CA PHE A 69 -4.97 -13.16 10.09
C PHE A 69 -4.20 -13.21 11.40
N GLY A 70 -3.37 -14.24 11.61
CA GLY A 70 -2.48 -14.34 12.76
C GLY A 70 -1.46 -13.21 12.79
N ALA A 71 -0.82 -12.92 11.66
CA ALA A 71 0.15 -11.83 11.53
C ALA A 71 -0.49 -10.44 11.72
N VAL A 72 -1.65 -10.21 11.08
CA VAL A 72 -2.41 -8.96 11.22
C VAL A 72 -2.89 -8.79 12.66
N LYS A 73 -3.51 -9.82 13.25
CA LYS A 73 -3.96 -9.78 14.65
C LYS A 73 -2.78 -9.55 15.59
N GLY A 74 -1.64 -10.18 15.37
CA GLY A 74 -0.43 -9.96 16.16
C GLY A 74 0.09 -8.52 16.08
N ALA A 75 0.04 -7.90 14.90
CA ALA A 75 0.48 -6.51 14.70
C ALA A 75 -0.50 -5.47 15.27
N PHE A 76 -1.80 -5.78 15.34
CA PHE A 76 -2.84 -4.88 15.84
C PHE A 76 -3.33 -5.22 17.26
N SER A 77 -2.77 -6.23 17.92
CA SER A 77 -3.09 -6.55 19.32
C SER A 77 -2.47 -5.52 20.26
N THR A 78 -3.25 -5.06 21.25
CA THR A 78 -2.74 -4.23 22.35
C THR A 78 -1.65 -5.01 23.10
N PRO A 79 -0.48 -4.42 23.43
CA PRO A 79 0.52 -5.10 24.23
C PRO A 79 -0.11 -5.57 25.54
N ALA A 80 0.23 -6.79 25.97
CA ALA A 80 -0.31 -7.40 27.17
C ALA A 80 -0.17 -6.41 28.35
N PRO A 81 -1.25 -6.16 29.13
CA PRO A 81 -1.17 -5.23 30.25
C PRO A 81 -0.07 -5.69 31.21
N PRO A 82 0.72 -4.75 31.78
CA PRO A 82 1.82 -5.11 32.67
C PRO A 82 1.27 -5.97 33.82
N ARG A 83 1.88 -7.14 34.02
CA ARG A 83 1.50 -8.06 35.09
C ARG A 83 1.49 -7.30 36.42
N PRO A 84 0.40 -7.36 37.21
CA PRO A 84 0.40 -6.78 38.54
C PRO A 84 1.55 -7.40 39.34
N VAL A 85 2.41 -6.57 39.91
CA VAL A 85 3.45 -7.00 40.84
C VAL A 85 2.73 -7.69 42.00
N GLN A 86 2.92 -9.01 42.13
CA GLN A 86 2.47 -9.72 43.33
C GLN A 86 3.28 -9.17 44.50
N LYS A 87 2.67 -8.23 45.22
CA LYS A 87 3.18 -7.71 46.49
C LYS A 87 3.11 -8.88 47.46
N GLY A 88 4.28 -9.42 47.79
CA GLY A 88 4.40 -10.43 48.84
C GLY A 88 4.00 -9.83 50.18
N ASP A 89 2.85 -10.26 50.69
CA ASP A 89 2.62 -10.46 52.13
C ASP A 89 2.79 -11.98 52.32
N GLN A 90 3.68 -12.58 53.13
CA GLN A 90 4.39 -12.15 54.33
C GLN A 90 3.52 -11.37 55.31
N SER A 91 2.52 -12.04 55.91
CA SER A 91 2.27 -12.02 57.36
C SER A 91 1.04 -12.84 57.74
N ARG A 92 1.25 -13.78 58.70
CA ARG A 92 0.26 -14.41 59.61
C ARG A 92 -0.64 -15.47 58.94
N GLU A 93 -0.82 -16.69 59.45
CA GLU A 93 -0.72 -17.26 60.81
C GLU A 93 -0.12 -18.68 60.80
#